data_AF-A0A379AHH8-F1
#
_entry.id   AF-A0A379AHH8-F1
#
_cell.length_a   1.000
_cell.length_b   1.000
_cell.length_c   1.000
_cell.angle_alpha   90.00
_cell.angle_beta   90.00
_cell.angle_gamma   90.00
#
_symmetry.space_group_name_H-M   'P 1'
#
loop_
_entity.id
_entity.type
_entity.pdbx_description
1 polymer ?
#
loop_
_entity_poly.entity_id
_entity_poly.type
_entity_poly.pdbx_seq_one_letter_code
_entity_poly.pdbx_strand_id
1 'polypeptide(L)'
;MQQTIHNYKRMQQRRIVFKFGISYATPSEQVREISPLVKEIIQGVETTRFDRAHFLAFEDSKLTFEVVYFVLDADYNKYMDIQQEINLQLMAALEERNIRFAFPIRQVEFSGGNLPPVDLVAVQNDDDEVRRMAR
;
A
#
# COMPACT_ATOMS: atom_id res chain seq x y z
N MET A 1 -31.14 -28.24 -17.65
CA MET A 1 -30.30 -27.14 -17.11
C MET A 1 -30.00 -27.49 -15.66
N GLN A 2 -28.74 -27.79 -15.34
CA GLN A 2 -28.36 -28.23 -14.00
C GLN A 2 -27.82 -27.02 -13.24
N GLN A 3 -28.62 -26.48 -12.32
CA GLN A 3 -28.18 -25.41 -11.43
C GLN A 3 -27.28 -26.01 -10.35
N THR A 4 -25.99 -25.74 -10.43
CA THR A 4 -25.03 -26.09 -9.38
C THR A 4 -25.25 -25.15 -8.19
N ILE A 5 -25.89 -25.65 -7.14
CA ILE A 5 -26.01 -24.94 -5.87
C ILE A 5 -24.66 -25.01 -5.15
N HIS A 6 -23.93 -23.90 -5.09
CA HIS A 6 -22.72 -23.81 -4.29
C HIS A 6 -23.09 -23.69 -2.81
N ASN A 7 -22.80 -24.73 -2.04
CA ASN A 7 -22.97 -24.73 -0.58
C ASN A 7 -21.78 -24.00 0.07
N TYR A 8 -21.96 -22.71 0.37
CA TYR A 8 -20.94 -21.86 1.03
C TYR A 8 -20.69 -22.25 2.50
N LYS A 9 -21.48 -23.15 3.09
CA LYS A 9 -21.32 -23.61 4.48
C LYS A 9 -20.12 -24.53 4.70
N ARG A 10 -19.35 -24.83 3.64
CA ARG A 10 -18.07 -25.58 3.65
C ARG A 10 -16.87 -24.73 3.22
N MET A 11 -16.92 -23.40 3.33
CA MET A 11 -15.72 -22.58 3.14
C MET A 11 -14.70 -22.90 4.24
N GLN A 12 -13.71 -23.74 3.95
CA GLN A 12 -12.62 -24.07 4.87
C GLN A 12 -11.48 -23.04 4.85
N GLN A 13 -11.44 -22.18 3.83
CA GLN A 13 -10.44 -21.14 3.67
C GLN A 13 -10.98 -20.06 2.75
N ARG A 14 -10.65 -18.81 3.03
CA ARG A 14 -11.04 -17.64 2.25
C ARG A 14 -9.83 -17.11 1.50
N ARG A 15 -9.87 -17.14 0.17
CA ARG A 15 -8.85 -16.50 -0.67
C ARG A 15 -9.07 -15.00 -0.68
N ILE A 16 -8.03 -14.26 -0.33
CA ILE A 16 -8.02 -12.80 -0.36
C ILE A 16 -7.11 -12.35 -1.48
N VAL A 17 -7.58 -11.36 -2.23
CA VAL A 17 -6.80 -10.67 -3.26
C VAL A 17 -6.97 -9.19 -3.02
N PHE A 18 -5.88 -8.48 -2.84
CA PHE A 18 -5.90 -7.03 -2.79
C PHE A 18 -4.72 -6.46 -3.55
N LYS A 19 -4.87 -5.19 -3.92
CA LYS A 19 -3.84 -4.41 -4.58
C LYS A 19 -3.55 -3.17 -3.77
N PHE A 20 -2.29 -2.78 -3.73
CA PHE A 20 -1.86 -1.49 -3.21
C PHE A 20 -0.85 -0.88 -4.18
N GLY A 21 -0.66 0.43 -4.08
CA GLY A 21 0.27 1.15 -4.94
C GLY A 21 1.23 2.00 -4.14
N ILE A 22 2.49 2.00 -4.55
CA ILE A 22 3.52 2.89 -4.00
C ILE A 22 3.93 3.95 -5.04
N SER A 23 4.54 5.02 -4.57
CA SER A 23 4.97 6.13 -5.41
C SER A 23 6.03 5.73 -6.44
N TYR A 24 5.99 6.37 -7.62
CA TYR A 24 7.07 6.31 -8.61
C TYR A 24 8.40 6.88 -8.11
N ALA A 25 8.38 7.66 -7.02
CA ALA A 25 9.58 8.17 -6.38
C ALA A 25 10.35 7.09 -5.59
N THR A 26 9.77 5.90 -5.38
CA THR A 26 10.44 4.82 -4.64
C THR A 26 11.59 4.22 -5.47
N PRO A 27 12.84 4.23 -4.96
CA PRO A 27 13.98 3.64 -5.65
C PRO A 27 13.78 2.14 -5.93
N SER A 28 14.30 1.67 -7.06
CA SER A 28 14.13 0.28 -7.51
C SER A 28 14.64 -0.76 -6.51
N GLU A 29 15.67 -0.43 -5.73
CA GLU A 29 16.19 -1.28 -4.65
C GLU A 29 15.11 -1.52 -3.58
N GLN A 30 14.47 -0.45 -3.10
CA GLN A 30 13.37 -0.55 -2.14
C GLN A 30 12.15 -1.28 -2.73
N VAL A 31 11.85 -1.09 -4.02
CA VAL A 31 10.75 -1.80 -4.69
C VAL A 31 10.95 -3.33 -4.62
N ARG A 32 12.19 -3.82 -4.71
CA ARG A 32 12.50 -5.26 -4.64
C ARG A 32 12.25 -5.86 -3.26
N GLU A 33 12.32 -5.05 -2.21
CA GLU A 33 12.14 -5.48 -0.82
C GLU A 33 10.67 -5.65 -0.43
N ILE A 34 9.74 -5.06 -1.19
CA ILE A 34 8.32 -5.02 -0.83
C ILE A 34 7.67 -6.40 -0.89
N SER A 35 7.93 -7.21 -1.92
CA SER A 35 7.34 -8.55 -2.00
C SER A 35 7.79 -9.47 -0.85
N PRO A 36 9.09 -9.56 -0.52
CA PRO A 36 9.55 -10.24 0.69
C PRO A 36 8.92 -9.70 1.98
N LEU A 37 8.85 -8.38 2.14
CA LEU A 37 8.25 -7.75 3.31
C LEU A 37 6.77 -8.14 3.49
N VAL A 38 5.97 -8.07 2.42
CA VAL A 38 4.56 -8.50 2.45
C VAL A 38 4.43 -9.97 2.82
N LYS A 39 5.33 -10.82 2.32
CA LYS A 39 5.36 -12.23 2.68
C LYS A 39 5.63 -12.41 4.17
N GLU A 40 6.61 -11.72 4.73
CA GLU A 40 6.95 -11.78 6.16
C GLU A 40 5.78 -11.34 7.04
N ILE A 41 5.14 -10.21 6.72
CA ILE A 41 3.96 -9.71 7.42
C ILE A 41 2.85 -10.77 7.43
N ILE A 42 2.49 -11.30 6.26
CA ILE A 42 1.40 -12.28 6.17
C ILE A 42 1.77 -13.55 6.93
N GLN A 43 2.98 -14.08 6.76
CA GLN A 43 3.42 -15.28 7.48
C GLN A 43 3.50 -15.08 9.01
N GLY A 44 3.64 -13.84 9.49
CA GLY A 44 3.61 -13.48 10.90
C GLY A 44 2.21 -13.41 11.51
N VAL A 45 1.14 -13.33 10.69
CA VAL A 45 -0.24 -13.28 11.18
C VAL A 45 -0.83 -14.69 11.24
N GLU A 46 -1.31 -15.09 12.42
CA GLU A 46 -1.90 -16.40 12.65
C GLU A 46 -3.10 -16.68 11.73
N THR A 47 -3.35 -17.96 11.46
CA THR A 47 -4.50 -18.39 10.65
C THR A 47 -4.45 -17.88 9.21
N THR A 48 -3.27 -17.51 8.71
CA THR A 48 -3.06 -17.14 7.32
C THR A 48 -2.10 -18.09 6.60
N ARG A 49 -2.21 -18.13 5.27
CA ARG A 49 -1.27 -18.80 4.38
C ARG A 49 -0.95 -17.90 3.19
N PHE A 50 0.30 -17.49 3.10
CA PHE A 50 0.81 -16.71 1.98
C PHE A 50 0.74 -17.52 0.66
N ASP A 51 0.37 -16.85 -0.44
CA ASP A 51 0.42 -17.39 -1.80
C ASP A 51 1.42 -16.61 -2.65
N ARG A 52 1.18 -15.31 -2.84
CA ARG A 52 2.07 -14.44 -3.62
C ARG A 52 1.94 -12.97 -3.27
N ALA A 53 3.02 -12.24 -3.53
CA ALA A 53 3.04 -10.78 -3.58
C ALA A 53 3.96 -10.37 -4.74
N HIS A 54 3.43 -9.68 -5.74
CA HIS A 54 4.21 -9.30 -6.92
C HIS A 54 3.99 -7.83 -7.26
N PHE A 55 5.08 -7.20 -7.70
CA PHE A 55 4.99 -5.97 -8.47
C PHE A 55 4.31 -6.30 -9.81
N LEU A 56 3.02 -5.94 -9.90
CA LEU A 56 2.12 -6.39 -10.96
C LEU A 56 2.23 -5.50 -12.20
N ALA A 57 2.20 -4.18 -12.02
CA ALA A 57 2.07 -3.25 -13.13
C ALA A 57 2.53 -1.83 -12.77
N PHE A 58 2.90 -1.09 -13.80
CA PHE A 58 2.98 0.37 -13.79
C PHE A 58 1.58 0.93 -14.13
N GLU A 59 0.99 1.75 -13.27
CA GLU A 59 -0.31 2.43 -13.49
C GLU A 59 -0.13 3.95 -13.37
N ASP A 60 -1.06 4.75 -13.89
CA ASP A 60 -0.96 6.21 -14.12
C ASP A 60 -0.31 7.07 -13.01
N SER A 61 -0.37 6.66 -11.74
CA SER A 61 0.29 7.35 -10.64
C SER A 61 0.90 6.43 -9.59
N LYS A 62 1.09 5.13 -9.89
CA LYS A 62 1.57 4.16 -8.90
C LYS A 62 2.29 2.96 -9.50
N LEU A 63 3.22 2.42 -8.73
CA LEU A 63 3.75 1.07 -8.89
C LEU A 63 2.81 0.10 -8.16
N THR A 64 2.02 -0.69 -8.90
CA THR A 64 0.98 -1.55 -8.33
C THR A 64 1.54 -2.91 -7.91
N PHE A 65 1.25 -3.30 -6.67
CA PHE A 65 1.45 -4.65 -6.17
C PHE A 65 0.13 -5.41 -6.08
N GLU A 66 0.14 -6.69 -6.42
CA GLU A 66 -0.96 -7.62 -6.14
C GLU A 66 -0.52 -8.63 -5.09
N VAL A 67 -1.36 -8.79 -4.07
CA VAL A 67 -1.14 -9.71 -2.97
C VAL A 67 -2.27 -10.71 -2.92
N VAL A 68 -1.90 -11.98 -2.78
CA VAL A 68 -2.82 -13.10 -2.58
C VAL A 68 -2.38 -13.89 -1.38
N TYR A 69 -3.34 -14.18 -0.51
CA TYR A 69 -3.17 -15.06 0.62
C TYR A 69 -4.51 -15.71 0.97
N PHE A 70 -4.47 -16.66 1.90
CA PHE A 70 -5.65 -17.37 2.38
C PHE A 70 -5.80 -17.16 3.87
N VAL A 71 -7.02 -16.89 4.33
CA VAL A 71 -7.42 -17.00 5.74
C VAL A 71 -7.98 -18.39 5.96
N LEU A 72 -7.45 -19.12 6.94
CA LEU A 72 -7.78 -20.51 7.26
C LEU A 72 -8.95 -20.63 8.25
N ASP A 73 -9.83 -19.62 8.28
CA ASP A 73 -11.05 -19.57 9.10
C ASP A 73 -12.25 -19.19 8.21
N ALA A 74 -13.43 -19.69 8.57
CA ALA A 74 -14.68 -19.42 7.87
C ALA A 74 -15.37 -18.15 8.38
N ASP A 75 -15.04 -17.70 9.60
CA ASP A 75 -15.61 -16.53 10.25
C ASP A 75 -15.22 -15.24 9.51
N TYR A 76 -16.23 -14.47 9.14
CA TYR A 76 -16.03 -13.23 8.40
C TYR A 76 -15.39 -12.13 9.25
N ASN A 77 -15.79 -11.99 10.51
CA ASN A 77 -15.26 -10.96 11.40
C ASN A 77 -13.78 -11.21 11.67
N LYS A 78 -13.39 -12.47 11.92
CA LYS A 78 -11.97 -12.83 12.05
C LYS A 78 -11.17 -12.50 10.80
N TYR A 79 -11.71 -12.77 9.61
CA TYR A 79 -11.08 -12.36 8.36
C TYR A 79 -10.89 -10.83 8.32
N MET A 80 -11.90 -10.05 8.69
CA MET A 80 -11.82 -8.59 8.67
C MET A 80 -10.75 -8.07 9.64
N ASP A 81 -10.65 -8.65 10.83
CA ASP A 81 -9.63 -8.32 11.82
C ASP A 81 -8.22 -8.65 11.30
N ILE A 82 -8.04 -9.83 10.69
CA ILE A 82 -6.78 -10.26 10.06
C ILE A 82 -6.39 -9.32 8.91
N GLN A 83 -7.34 -8.95 8.04
CA GLN A 83 -7.07 -8.05 6.94
C GLN A 83 -6.68 -6.65 7.43
N GLN A 84 -7.34 -6.16 8.49
CA GLN A 84 -6.98 -4.90 9.13
C GLN A 84 -5.56 -4.95 9.67
N GLU A 85 -5.20 -6.01 10.41
CA GLU A 85 -3.87 -6.18 10.97
C GLU A 85 -2.78 -6.20 9.89
N ILE A 86 -2.97 -6.99 8.83
CA ILE A 86 -2.04 -7.03 7.69
C ILE A 86 -1.88 -5.65 7.05
N ASN A 87 -2.97 -4.90 6.88
CA ASN A 87 -2.92 -3.57 6.28
C ASN A 87 -2.16 -2.57 7.18
N LEU A 88 -2.37 -2.63 8.49
CA LEU A 88 -1.69 -1.76 9.47
C LEU A 88 -0.19 -2.07 9.55
N GLN A 89 0.18 -3.35 9.61
CA GLN A 89 1.58 -3.77 9.57
C GLN A 89 2.26 -3.36 8.25
N LEU A 90 1.57 -3.53 7.13
CA LEU A 90 2.08 -3.07 5.83
C LEU A 90 2.30 -1.56 5.81
N MET A 91 1.34 -0.80 6.35
CA MET A 91 1.47 0.66 6.43
C MET A 91 2.69 1.06 7.27
N ALA A 92 2.83 0.50 8.48
CA ALA A 92 3.96 0.78 9.36
C ALA A 92 5.31 0.38 8.74
N ALA A 93 5.40 -0.81 8.14
CA ALA A 93 6.65 -1.29 7.57
C ALA A 93 7.10 -0.50 6.33
N LEU A 94 6.16 0.04 5.54
CA LEU A 94 6.48 0.96 4.45
C LEU A 94 6.94 2.32 4.98
N GLU A 95 6.28 2.83 6.03
CA GLU A 95 6.67 4.07 6.70
C GLU A 95 8.10 4.02 7.26
N GLU A 96 8.46 2.94 7.95
CA GLU A 96 9.82 2.69 8.46
C GLU A 96 10.90 2.75 7.36
N ARG A 97 10.54 2.38 6.13
CA ARG A 97 11.44 2.36 4.97
C ARG A 97 11.40 3.64 4.15
N ASN A 98 10.65 4.66 4.61
CA ASN A 98 10.37 5.89 3.88
C ASN A 98 9.69 5.65 2.51
N ILE A 99 8.95 4.55 2.36
CA ILE A 99 8.19 4.22 1.16
C ILE A 99 6.79 4.80 1.32
N ARG A 100 6.38 5.66 0.38
CA ARG A 100 5.05 6.29 0.41
C ARG A 100 4.07 5.53 -0.47
N PHE A 101 2.85 5.34 0.03
CA PHE A 101 1.73 4.98 -0.81
C PHE A 101 1.53 6.01 -1.91
N ALA A 102 1.09 5.53 -3.06
CA ALA A 102 0.76 6.40 -4.17
C ALA A 102 -0.54 7.16 -3.91
N PHE A 103 -0.56 8.40 -4.37
CA PHE A 103 -1.74 9.21 -4.52
C PHE A 103 -1.82 9.66 -6.00
N PRO A 104 -3.00 10.05 -6.50
CA PRO A 104 -3.12 10.56 -7.86
C PRO A 104 -2.23 11.79 -8.06
N ILE A 105 -1.31 11.74 -9.03
CA ILE A 105 -0.42 12.85 -9.39
C ILE A 105 -0.67 13.21 -10.86
N ARG A 106 -0.65 14.51 -11.18
CA ARG A 106 -0.68 15.00 -12.56
C ARG A 106 0.44 16.00 -12.76
N GLN A 107 1.26 15.77 -13.77
CA GLN A 107 2.19 16.77 -14.27
C GLN A 107 1.47 17.61 -15.33
N VAL A 108 1.42 18.92 -15.11
CA VAL A 108 0.82 19.88 -16.05
C VAL A 108 1.96 20.65 -16.69
N GLU A 109 2.12 20.50 -18.00
CA GLU A 109 3.00 21.36 -18.80
C GLU A 109 2.17 22.54 -19.32
N PHE A 110 2.67 23.76 -19.09
CA PHE A 110 2.01 24.98 -19.53
C PHE A 110 2.72 25.52 -20.77
N SER A 111 2.09 25.39 -21.93
CA SER A 111 2.71 25.67 -23.24
C SER A 111 2.55 27.11 -23.73
N GLY A 112 1.96 28.03 -22.96
CA GLY A 112 1.86 29.44 -23.36
C GLY A 112 1.04 30.33 -22.44
N GLY A 113 1.52 31.56 -22.23
CA GLY A 113 0.93 32.58 -21.37
C GLY A 113 1.88 33.03 -20.26
N ASN A 114 1.51 34.07 -19.52
CA ASN A 114 2.17 34.39 -18.25
C ASN A 114 1.41 33.65 -17.14
N LEU A 115 2.15 33.00 -16.24
CA LEU A 115 1.56 32.56 -14.98
C LEU A 115 0.96 33.79 -14.28
N PRO A 116 -0.25 33.69 -13.69
CA PRO A 116 -0.73 34.75 -12.82
C PRO A 116 0.31 34.99 -11.72
N PRO A 117 0.51 36.25 -11.29
CA PRO A 117 1.39 36.54 -10.18
C PRO A 117 0.95 35.70 -8.97
N VAL A 118 1.84 34.83 -8.52
CA VAL A 118 1.62 34.02 -7.32
C VAL A 118 2.16 34.84 -6.16
N ASP A 119 1.27 35.34 -5.32
CA ASP A 119 1.65 35.90 -4.03
C ASP A 119 2.08 34.75 -3.13
N LEU A 120 3.38 34.46 -3.14
CA LEU A 120 3.99 33.53 -2.20
C LEU A 120 3.90 34.16 -0.81
N VAL A 121 2.88 33.78 -0.04
CA VAL A 121 2.92 33.98 1.41
C VAL A 121 4.09 33.14 1.89
N ALA A 122 5.12 33.80 2.42
CA ALA A 122 6.25 33.11 3.03
C ALA A 122 5.71 32.18 4.11
N VAL A 123 5.68 30.88 3.82
CA VAL A 123 5.47 29.87 4.84
C VAL A 123 6.72 29.92 5.70
N GLN A 124 6.58 30.45 6.92
CA GLN A 124 7.62 30.33 7.93
C GLN A 124 7.77 28.83 8.20
N ASN A 125 8.81 28.22 7.63
CA ASN A 125 9.19 26.87 8.01
C ASN A 125 9.79 26.97 9.42
N ASP A 126 9.15 26.36 10.42
CA ASP A 126 9.61 26.28 11.82
C ASP A 126 10.96 25.52 11.99
N ASP A 127 11.64 25.18 10.90
CA ASP A 127 12.95 24.50 10.89
C ASP A 127 14.09 25.39 11.46
N ASP A 128 13.86 26.70 11.62
CA ASP A 128 14.83 27.60 12.24
C ASP A 128 14.88 27.50 13.78
N GLU A 129 13.87 26.92 14.45
CA GLU A 129 13.92 26.69 15.89
C GLU A 129 14.88 25.55 16.28
N VAL A 130 14.96 24.50 15.46
CA VAL A 130 15.85 23.35 15.72
C VAL A 130 17.33 23.74 15.59
N ARG A 131 17.65 24.71 14.70
CA ARG A 131 19.03 25.24 14.57
C ARG A 131 19.41 26.25 15.64
N ARG A 132 18.44 26.93 16.29
CA ARG A 132 18.71 27.84 17.41
C ARG A 132 18.91 27.15 18.75
N MET A 133 18.32 25.97 18.95
CA MET A 133 18.54 25.18 20.18
C MET A 133 19.85 24.37 20.18
N ALA A 134 20.58 24.35 19.06
CA ALA A 134 21.86 23.65 18.93
C ALA A 134 23.10 24.58 19.09
N ARG A 135 22.94 25.76 19.71
CA ARG A 135 24.04 26.67 20.07
C ARG A 135 24.09 26.91 21.57
#